data_AF-A0A7R9WV91-F1
#
_entry.id   AF-A0A7R9WV91-F1
#
_cell.length_a   1.000
_cell.length_b   1.000
_cell.length_c   1.000
_cell.angle_alpha   90.00
_cell.angle_beta   90.00
_cell.angle_gamma   90.00
#
_symmetry.space_group_name_H-M   'P 1'
#
loop_
_entity.id
_entity.type
_entity.pdbx_description
1 polymer ?
#
loop_
_entity_poly.entity_id
_entity_poly.type
_entity_poly.pdbx_seq_one_letter_code
_entity_poly.pdbx_strand_id
1 'polypeptide(L)'
;MTITSLHFDLNMLARICIILSLLVSTSTQAFITSVPSTASSTASSTAASKFRSNLHKMSASNNKEIYGVPDSGWTSPKWNWGSAMGTGHDCAAISRRNYGTPAKRQGLIDDLLNTREPSDYEEVKLAMALFFQANRRSSLAFQFYGEVLDLMAQAECYEGDDESMNAKLFVGDLQKRYGYIEDVTPEEKIEMNTLFYECEEDWDLARRKCAGLVLTKLEYVELGP
;
A
#
# COMPACT_ATOMS: atom_id res chain seq x y z
N MET A 1 -19.89 -9.92 -51.51
CA MET A 1 -18.71 -9.20 -50.98
C MET A 1 -19.08 -7.74 -50.89
N THR A 2 -19.39 -7.26 -49.69
CA THR A 2 -19.87 -5.90 -49.44
C THR A 2 -18.80 -5.21 -48.59
N ILE A 3 -18.14 -4.20 -49.16
CA ILE A 3 -17.12 -3.39 -48.47
C ILE A 3 -17.87 -2.26 -47.77
N THR A 4 -17.95 -2.31 -46.44
CA THR A 4 -18.45 -1.19 -45.62
C THR A 4 -17.32 -0.20 -45.37
N SER A 5 -17.46 0.98 -45.96
CA SER A 5 -16.60 2.15 -45.81
C SER A 5 -16.73 2.71 -44.38
N LEU A 6 -15.62 2.69 -43.62
CA LEU A 6 -15.49 3.41 -42.35
C LEU A 6 -15.27 4.90 -42.63
N HIS A 7 -16.29 5.71 -42.35
CA HIS A 7 -16.20 7.16 -42.38
C HIS A 7 -15.57 7.63 -41.05
N PHE A 8 -14.30 8.03 -41.09
CA PHE A 8 -13.61 8.65 -39.95
C PHE A 8 -14.07 10.10 -39.81
N ASP A 9 -14.65 10.44 -38.66
CA ASP A 9 -15.24 11.74 -38.36
C ASP A 9 -14.14 12.78 -38.08
N LEU A 10 -13.90 13.68 -39.04
CA LEU A 10 -12.92 14.76 -38.96
C LEU A 10 -13.13 15.68 -37.74
N ASN A 11 -14.32 15.70 -37.14
CA ASN A 11 -14.61 16.53 -35.97
C ASN A 11 -13.92 16.02 -34.69
N MET A 12 -13.54 14.74 -34.63
CA MET A 12 -12.86 14.18 -33.45
C MET A 12 -11.39 14.62 -33.39
N LEU A 13 -10.72 14.72 -34.54
CA LEU A 13 -9.33 15.19 -34.62
C LEU A 13 -9.19 16.69 -34.31
N ALA A 14 -10.19 17.50 -34.68
CA ALA A 14 -10.18 18.93 -34.36
C ALA A 14 -10.28 19.22 -32.85
N ARG A 15 -10.93 18.35 -32.07
CA ARG A 15 -11.07 18.51 -30.61
C ARG A 15 -9.80 18.12 -29.85
N ILE A 16 -9.02 17.16 -30.36
CA ILE A 16 -7.76 16.74 -29.74
C ILE A 16 -6.69 17.85 -29.85
N CYS A 17 -6.69 18.63 -30.94
CA CYS A 17 -5.74 19.74 -31.11
C CYS A 17 -5.99 20.95 -30.18
N ILE A 18 -7.23 21.18 -29.75
CA ILE A 18 -7.55 22.34 -28.88
C ILE A 18 -7.07 22.11 -27.44
N ILE A 19 -7.08 20.87 -26.94
CA ILE A 19 -6.70 20.55 -25.56
C ILE A 19 -5.17 20.66 -25.34
N LEU A 20 -4.36 20.44 -26.37
CA LEU A 20 -2.89 20.53 -26.28
C LEU A 20 -2.34 21.97 -26.29
N SER A 21 -3.17 23.00 -26.47
CA SER A 21 -2.71 24.39 -26.59
C SER A 21 -2.72 25.19 -25.27
N LEU A 22 -3.20 24.63 -24.16
CA LEU A 22 -3.48 25.38 -22.93
C LEU A 22 -2.48 25.16 -21.78
N LEU A 23 -1.36 24.45 -22.00
CA LEU A 23 -0.35 24.19 -20.96
C LEU A 23 0.95 24.98 -21.11
N VAL A 24 0.91 26.15 -21.74
CA VAL A 24 2.03 27.10 -21.71
C VAL A 24 1.51 28.46 -21.30
N SER A 25 1.61 28.81 -20.01
CA SER A 25 1.96 30.15 -19.53
C SER A 25 2.07 30.23 -18.00
N THR A 26 3.29 30.56 -17.55
CA THR A 26 3.66 31.49 -16.45
C THR A 26 3.10 31.20 -15.04
N SER A 27 3.93 31.11 -13.99
CA SER A 27 4.71 32.26 -13.52
C SER A 27 5.77 31.86 -12.50
N THR A 28 7.00 32.30 -12.75
CA THR A 28 8.07 32.49 -11.77
C THR A 28 7.73 33.69 -10.90
N GLN A 29 7.66 33.52 -9.58
CA GLN A 29 7.96 34.61 -8.65
C GLN A 29 8.85 34.09 -7.52
N ALA A 30 10.09 34.56 -7.55
CA ALA A 30 11.00 34.56 -6.42
C ALA A 30 10.59 35.70 -5.48
N PHE A 31 10.49 35.42 -4.18
CA PHE A 31 10.46 36.45 -3.16
C PHE A 31 11.58 36.20 -2.15
N ILE A 32 12.43 37.20 -1.99
CA ILE A 32 13.58 37.28 -1.09
C ILE A 32 13.17 38.16 0.11
N THR A 33 13.82 37.91 1.25
CA THR A 33 13.87 38.70 2.51
C THR A 33 12.68 38.46 3.46
N SER A 34 12.82 38.36 4.78
CA SER A 34 13.83 38.90 5.70
C SER A 34 13.85 38.14 7.03
N VAL A 35 15.02 38.06 7.67
CA VAL A 35 15.22 37.59 9.05
C VAL A 35 14.98 38.74 10.04
N PRO A 36 14.35 38.50 11.20
CA PRO A 36 14.64 39.26 12.40
C PRO A 36 15.20 38.38 13.53
N SER A 37 16.17 38.98 14.22
CA SER A 37 16.96 38.44 15.32
C SER A 37 16.33 38.74 16.68
N THR A 38 16.76 37.97 17.70
CA THR A 38 16.77 38.25 19.15
C THR A 38 15.44 38.37 19.91
N ALA A 39 15.18 37.47 20.86
CA ALA A 39 15.62 37.60 22.27
C ALA A 39 15.07 36.46 23.16
N SER A 40 15.76 36.28 24.29
CA SER A 40 15.67 35.23 25.31
C SER A 40 14.63 35.52 26.40
N SER A 41 13.99 34.47 26.95
CA SER A 41 13.60 34.41 28.37
C SER A 41 13.20 33.01 28.84
N THR A 42 14.10 32.41 29.63
CA THR A 42 13.89 31.82 30.96
C THR A 42 12.55 31.18 31.37
N ALA A 43 12.67 29.88 31.69
CA ALA A 43 12.28 29.19 32.92
C ALA A 43 10.84 28.63 33.13
N SER A 44 10.85 27.36 33.57
CA SER A 44 9.89 26.67 34.45
C SER A 44 8.51 26.35 33.85
N SER A 45 7.86 25.21 34.09
CA SER A 45 8.07 24.07 34.98
C SER A 45 7.07 22.99 34.55
N THR A 46 7.51 21.74 34.59
CA THR A 46 6.81 20.57 35.15
C THR A 46 5.31 20.34 34.87
N ALA A 47 5.02 19.11 34.45
CA ALA A 47 3.74 18.39 34.55
C ALA A 47 2.82 18.44 33.32
N ALA A 48 3.11 17.58 32.34
CA ALA A 48 2.09 16.71 31.74
C ALA A 48 2.78 15.66 30.86
N SER A 49 2.23 14.45 30.88
CA SER A 49 2.54 13.35 29.94
C SER A 49 3.78 12.49 30.25
N LYS A 50 3.77 11.82 31.41
CA LYS A 50 4.60 10.63 31.66
C LYS A 50 3.81 9.47 32.28
N PHE A 51 2.53 9.36 31.92
CA PHE A 51 1.61 8.36 32.47
C PHE A 51 0.68 7.75 31.41
N ARG A 52 1.23 7.37 30.25
CA ARG A 52 0.51 6.58 29.22
C ARG A 52 1.35 5.51 28.53
N SER A 53 2.40 5.03 29.17
CA SER A 53 3.16 3.88 28.69
C SER A 53 3.43 2.98 29.89
N ASN A 54 2.71 1.85 30.00
CA ASN A 54 3.12 0.61 30.71
C ASN A 54 1.97 -0.28 31.20
N LEU A 55 0.78 -0.33 30.59
CA LEU A 55 -0.23 -1.28 31.10
C LEU A 55 -0.97 -2.20 30.12
N HIS A 56 -0.74 -2.19 28.81
CA HIS A 56 -1.43 -3.12 27.89
C HIS A 56 -0.54 -3.80 26.83
N LYS A 57 0.73 -4.09 27.12
CA LYS A 57 1.60 -4.82 26.17
C LYS A 57 2.23 -6.08 26.76
N MET A 58 1.41 -6.93 27.37
CA MET A 58 1.82 -8.28 27.81
C MET A 58 0.84 -9.40 27.39
N SER A 59 -0.04 -9.17 26.41
CA SER A 59 -0.84 -10.27 25.84
C SER A 59 -0.28 -10.69 24.49
N ALA A 60 0.10 -11.97 24.43
CA ALA A 60 0.44 -12.75 23.24
C ALA A 60 1.56 -12.17 22.35
N SER A 61 2.82 -12.40 22.70
CA SER A 61 3.85 -12.55 21.66
C SER A 61 3.55 -13.85 20.91
N ASN A 62 2.57 -13.81 20.02
CA ASN A 62 2.44 -14.84 19.00
C ASN A 62 3.79 -14.85 18.29
N ASN A 63 4.48 -15.98 18.39
CA ASN A 63 5.83 -16.19 17.87
C ASN A 63 5.74 -16.30 16.34
N LYS A 64 5.23 -15.24 15.70
CA LYS A 64 5.03 -15.14 14.26
C LYS A 64 6.40 -15.02 13.61
N GLU A 65 6.58 -15.77 12.55
CA GLU A 65 7.77 -15.80 11.72
C GLU A 65 7.34 -15.45 10.29
N ILE A 66 8.15 -14.67 9.61
CA ILE A 66 7.97 -14.27 8.20
C ILE A 66 9.21 -14.76 7.48
N TYR A 67 9.04 -15.61 6.47
CA TYR A 67 10.13 -16.36 5.82
C TYR A 67 10.95 -17.23 6.79
N GLY A 68 10.34 -17.71 7.88
CA GLY A 68 11.02 -18.51 8.90
C GLY A 68 12.07 -17.74 9.72
N VAL A 69 12.00 -16.40 9.73
CA VAL A 69 12.84 -15.58 10.61
C VAL A 69 12.18 -15.52 12.00
N PRO A 70 12.86 -15.95 13.09
CA PRO A 70 12.28 -15.93 14.42
C PRO A 70 11.95 -14.51 14.90
N ASP A 71 10.86 -14.36 15.66
CA ASP A 71 10.41 -13.09 16.23
C ASP A 71 10.25 -11.96 15.19
N SER A 72 9.77 -12.29 13.99
CA SER A 72 9.65 -11.33 12.89
C SER A 72 8.22 -10.90 12.58
N GLY A 73 7.24 -11.21 13.44
CA GLY A 73 5.90 -10.64 13.32
C GLY A 73 5.90 -9.11 13.49
N TRP A 74 4.92 -8.42 12.89
CA TRP A 74 4.81 -6.96 12.90
C TRP A 74 4.75 -6.34 14.31
N THR A 75 4.21 -7.05 15.30
CA THR A 75 4.13 -6.59 16.70
C THR A 75 5.40 -6.87 17.51
N SER A 76 6.37 -7.61 16.94
CA SER A 76 7.60 -8.00 17.63
C SER A 76 8.43 -6.78 18.00
N PRO A 77 9.02 -6.73 19.21
CA PRO A 77 9.96 -5.67 19.56
C PRO A 77 11.26 -5.72 18.75
N LYS A 78 11.54 -6.83 18.05
CA LYS A 78 12.67 -6.96 17.12
C LYS A 78 12.31 -6.49 15.71
N TRP A 79 11.02 -6.29 15.42
CA TRP A 79 10.54 -5.75 14.16
C TRP A 79 10.80 -4.24 14.09
N ASN A 80 11.86 -3.86 13.37
CA ASN A 80 12.23 -2.47 13.16
C ASN A 80 11.94 -2.07 11.71
N TRP A 81 10.67 -1.78 11.40
CA TRP A 81 10.26 -1.33 10.07
C TRP A 81 11.03 -0.07 9.64
N GLY A 82 11.57 -0.06 8.42
CA GLY A 82 12.34 1.07 7.87
C GLY A 82 13.75 1.26 8.46
N SER A 83 14.18 0.41 9.39
CA SER A 83 15.55 0.39 9.92
C SER A 83 16.49 -0.42 9.03
N ALA A 84 17.79 -0.11 9.10
CA ALA A 84 18.85 -0.91 8.49
C ALA A 84 19.22 -2.16 9.30
N MET A 85 18.56 -2.39 10.44
CA MET A 85 18.84 -3.48 11.38
C MET A 85 17.54 -4.01 12.00
N GLY A 86 17.50 -5.31 12.32
CA GLY A 86 16.37 -5.98 12.97
C GLY A 86 15.65 -6.95 12.04
N THR A 87 14.69 -7.71 12.57
CA THR A 87 14.04 -8.80 11.82
C THR A 87 13.26 -8.28 10.60
N GLY A 88 12.69 -7.08 10.67
CA GLY A 88 12.06 -6.42 9.53
C GLY A 88 13.02 -6.13 8.36
N HIS A 89 14.28 -5.79 8.65
CA HIS A 89 15.30 -5.63 7.62
C HIS A 89 15.62 -6.96 6.93
N ASP A 90 15.79 -8.01 7.73
CA ASP A 90 16.13 -9.36 7.25
C ASP A 90 15.01 -9.93 6.37
N CYS A 91 13.76 -9.85 6.84
CA CYS A 91 12.59 -10.27 6.04
C CYS A 91 12.46 -9.45 4.76
N ALA A 92 12.71 -8.13 4.80
CA ALA A 92 12.66 -7.29 3.60
C ALA A 92 13.74 -7.68 2.57
N ALA A 93 14.94 -8.07 3.02
CA ALA A 93 15.99 -8.57 2.13
C ALA A 93 15.59 -9.89 1.45
N ILE A 94 14.93 -10.79 2.20
CA ILE A 94 14.40 -12.05 1.64
C ILE A 94 13.29 -11.77 0.63
N SER A 95 12.34 -10.90 0.97
CA SER A 95 11.23 -10.52 0.08
C SER A 95 11.73 -9.96 -1.27
N ARG A 96 12.69 -9.03 -1.24
CA ARG A 96 13.31 -8.47 -2.46
C ARG A 96 14.03 -9.54 -3.29
N ARG A 97 14.65 -10.54 -2.66
CA ARG A 97 15.26 -11.67 -3.39
C ARG A 97 14.21 -12.59 -4.02
N ASN A 98 13.10 -12.81 -3.31
CA ASN A 98 12.00 -13.64 -3.77
C ASN A 98 11.24 -12.98 -4.92
N TYR A 99 11.10 -11.66 -4.93
CA TYR A 99 10.29 -10.93 -5.91
C TYR A 99 11.09 -9.95 -6.78
N GLY A 100 12.41 -10.10 -6.84
CA GLY A 100 13.30 -9.19 -7.56
C GLY A 100 13.27 -9.29 -9.09
N THR A 101 12.38 -10.10 -9.67
CA THR A 101 12.19 -10.17 -11.13
C THR A 101 10.71 -10.03 -11.50
N PRO A 102 10.37 -9.42 -12.66
CA PRO A 102 8.99 -9.29 -13.11
C PRO A 102 8.23 -10.62 -13.14
N ALA A 103 8.87 -11.69 -13.63
CA ALA A 103 8.25 -13.02 -13.70
C ALA A 103 7.85 -13.57 -12.32
N LYS A 104 8.66 -13.34 -11.28
CA LYS A 104 8.32 -13.77 -9.91
C LYS A 104 7.23 -12.92 -9.29
N ARG A 105 7.17 -11.62 -9.63
CA ARG A 105 6.08 -10.73 -9.21
C ARG A 105 4.75 -11.09 -9.87
N GLN A 106 4.77 -11.42 -11.16
CA GLN A 106 3.61 -11.96 -11.86
C GLN A 106 3.17 -13.27 -11.22
N GLY A 107 4.11 -14.18 -10.93
CA GLY A 107 3.81 -15.43 -10.22
C GLY A 107 3.09 -15.20 -8.89
N LEU A 108 3.53 -14.24 -8.08
CA LEU A 108 2.83 -13.86 -6.84
C LEU A 108 1.39 -13.40 -7.11
N ILE A 109 1.17 -12.55 -8.11
CA ILE A 109 -0.18 -12.08 -8.47
C ILE A 109 -1.06 -13.27 -8.90
N ASP A 110 -0.54 -14.14 -9.76
CA ASP A 110 -1.26 -15.31 -10.25
C ASP A 110 -1.64 -16.25 -9.09
N ASP A 111 -0.71 -16.47 -8.16
CA ASP A 111 -0.94 -17.26 -6.96
C ASP A 111 -2.01 -16.64 -6.05
N LEU A 112 -1.99 -15.32 -5.85
CA LEU A 112 -3.00 -14.64 -5.04
C LEU A 112 -4.41 -14.67 -5.64
N LEU A 113 -4.51 -14.63 -6.97
CA LEU A 113 -5.79 -14.61 -7.67
C LEU A 113 -6.38 -16.01 -7.89
N ASN A 114 -5.52 -17.02 -8.09
CA ASN A 114 -5.94 -18.35 -8.53
C ASN A 114 -5.65 -19.47 -7.52
N THR A 115 -4.73 -19.25 -6.57
CA THR A 115 -4.32 -20.25 -5.59
C THR A 115 -4.40 -19.65 -4.17
N ARG A 116 -3.84 -20.34 -3.17
CA ARG A 116 -3.68 -19.82 -1.79
C ARG A 116 -2.22 -19.65 -1.41
N GLU A 117 -1.38 -19.41 -2.42
CA GLU A 117 0.05 -19.18 -2.21
C GLU A 117 0.38 -17.67 -2.17
N PRO A 118 1.47 -17.26 -1.49
CA PRO A 118 2.23 -18.07 -0.53
C PRO A 118 1.38 -18.45 0.68
N SER A 119 1.64 -19.63 1.27
CA SER A 119 0.87 -20.13 2.43
C SER A 119 0.81 -19.14 3.59
N ASP A 120 1.92 -18.44 3.85
CA ASP A 120 1.99 -17.38 4.86
C ASP A 120 1.61 -16.02 4.26
N TYR A 121 0.49 -15.46 4.72
CA TYR A 121 0.01 -14.17 4.24
C TYR A 121 0.86 -12.99 4.75
N GLU A 122 1.65 -13.17 5.80
CA GLU A 122 2.57 -12.14 6.28
C GLU A 122 3.61 -11.76 5.22
N GLU A 123 4.00 -12.72 4.37
CA GLU A 123 4.90 -12.48 3.23
C GLU A 123 4.27 -11.56 2.18
N VAL A 124 2.95 -11.68 1.96
CA VAL A 124 2.18 -10.85 1.03
C VAL A 124 2.09 -9.43 1.56
N LYS A 125 1.73 -9.29 2.85
CA LYS A 125 1.73 -8.00 3.56
C LYS A 125 3.09 -7.31 3.42
N LEU A 126 4.18 -8.03 3.64
CA LEU A 126 5.53 -7.49 3.52
C LEU A 126 5.87 -7.03 2.08
N ALA A 127 5.53 -7.84 1.07
CA ALA A 127 5.74 -7.47 -0.33
C ALA A 127 4.97 -6.18 -0.69
N MET A 128 3.69 -6.08 -0.30
CA MET A 128 2.87 -4.88 -0.49
C MET A 128 3.47 -3.67 0.23
N ALA A 129 3.89 -3.83 1.49
CA ALA A 129 4.44 -2.75 2.29
C ALA A 129 5.73 -2.18 1.67
N LEU A 130 6.63 -3.04 1.18
CA LEU A 130 7.83 -2.62 0.47
C LEU A 130 7.51 -1.90 -0.83
N PHE A 131 6.52 -2.41 -1.57
CA PHE A 131 6.08 -1.82 -2.82
C PHE A 131 5.49 -0.43 -2.63
N PHE A 132 4.60 -0.27 -1.65
CA PHE A 132 4.01 1.02 -1.28
C PHE A 132 5.09 1.99 -0.79
N GLN A 133 6.03 1.52 0.03
CA GLN A 133 7.13 2.34 0.52
C GLN A 133 8.00 2.89 -0.62
N ALA A 134 8.35 2.04 -1.60
CA ALA A 134 9.18 2.43 -2.73
C ALA A 134 8.49 3.47 -3.64
N ASN A 135 7.17 3.36 -3.77
CA ASN A 135 6.40 4.14 -4.73
C ASN A 135 5.55 5.26 -4.10
N ARG A 136 5.62 5.49 -2.78
CA ARG A 136 4.80 6.48 -2.04
C ARG A 136 4.83 7.92 -2.55
N ARG A 137 5.77 8.26 -3.44
CA ARG A 137 5.95 9.60 -4.04
C ARG A 137 5.64 9.64 -5.55
N SER A 138 5.28 8.51 -6.17
CA SER A 138 5.11 8.44 -7.64
C SER A 138 3.70 8.82 -8.10
N SER A 139 2.67 8.58 -7.28
CA SER A 139 1.29 8.95 -7.62
C SER A 139 0.41 9.16 -6.38
N LEU A 140 -0.78 9.75 -6.58
CA LEU A 140 -1.80 9.90 -5.54
C LEU A 140 -2.30 8.54 -5.04
N ALA A 141 -2.40 7.54 -5.91
CA ALA A 141 -2.78 6.18 -5.53
C ALA A 141 -1.85 5.63 -4.44
N PHE A 142 -0.53 5.77 -4.63
CA PHE A 142 0.44 5.35 -3.63
C PHE A 142 0.42 6.20 -2.35
N GLN A 143 -0.01 7.47 -2.42
CA GLN A 143 -0.22 8.27 -1.23
C GLN A 143 -1.35 7.69 -0.36
N PHE A 144 -2.47 7.26 -0.97
CA PHE A 144 -3.57 6.62 -0.24
C PHE A 144 -3.16 5.27 0.36
N TYR A 145 -2.42 4.45 -0.39
CA TYR A 145 -1.88 3.18 0.14
C TYR A 145 -0.73 3.39 1.14
N GLY A 146 -0.11 4.57 1.17
CA GLY A 146 0.80 4.99 2.23
C GLY A 146 0.16 4.97 3.61
N GLU A 147 -1.13 5.27 3.72
CA GLU A 147 -1.86 5.15 4.99
C GLU A 147 -2.01 3.69 5.42
N VAL A 148 -2.24 2.77 4.48
CA VAL A 148 -2.28 1.32 4.78
C VAL A 148 -0.92 0.86 5.27
N LEU A 149 0.15 1.31 4.61
CA LEU A 149 1.52 1.06 5.07
C LEU A 149 1.74 1.56 6.50
N ASP A 150 1.28 2.77 6.83
CA ASP A 150 1.41 3.33 8.18
C ASP A 150 0.63 2.51 9.22
N LEU A 151 -0.58 2.04 8.87
CA LEU A 151 -1.39 1.15 9.73
C LEU A 151 -0.72 -0.21 9.96
N MET A 152 -0.12 -0.79 8.90
CA MET A 152 0.64 -2.03 8.99
C MET A 152 1.88 -1.85 9.87
N ALA A 153 2.65 -0.77 9.66
CA ALA A 153 3.87 -0.49 10.39
C ALA A 153 3.63 -0.24 11.89
N GLN A 154 2.45 0.30 12.25
CA GLN A 154 2.04 0.46 13.64
C GLN A 154 1.67 -0.87 14.31
N ALA A 155 1.35 -1.91 13.53
CA ALA A 155 0.95 -3.22 14.01
C ALA A 155 -0.26 -3.19 14.96
N GLU A 156 -1.11 -2.16 14.83
CA GLU A 156 -2.29 -1.98 15.68
C GLU A 156 -3.58 -2.50 15.03
N CYS A 157 -3.66 -2.48 13.70
CA CYS A 157 -4.93 -2.71 13.00
C CYS A 157 -5.15 -4.15 12.51
N TYR A 158 -4.07 -4.86 12.14
CA TYR A 158 -4.15 -6.16 11.46
C TYR A 158 -3.48 -7.29 12.24
N GLU A 159 -3.23 -7.10 13.52
CA GLU A 159 -2.46 -8.02 14.38
C GLU A 159 -3.20 -8.38 15.68
N GLY A 160 -4.53 -8.27 15.69
CA GLY A 160 -5.35 -8.70 16.82
C GLY A 160 -5.43 -10.22 16.98
N ASP A 161 -6.10 -10.68 18.03
CA ASP A 161 -6.24 -12.12 18.34
C ASP A 161 -7.14 -12.89 17.35
N ASP A 162 -8.01 -12.17 16.62
CA ASP A 162 -8.92 -12.75 15.63
C ASP A 162 -8.41 -12.50 14.21
N GLU A 163 -7.81 -13.54 13.62
CA GLU A 163 -7.25 -13.50 12.27
C GLU A 163 -8.31 -13.21 11.19
N SER A 164 -9.55 -13.68 11.37
CA SER A 164 -10.66 -13.43 10.46
C SER A 164 -11.04 -11.94 10.48
N MET A 165 -11.10 -11.35 11.67
CA MET A 165 -11.34 -9.93 11.84
C MET A 165 -10.19 -9.08 11.27
N ASN A 166 -8.94 -9.46 11.51
CA ASN A 166 -7.76 -8.80 10.94
C ASN A 166 -7.81 -8.80 9.40
N ALA A 167 -8.10 -9.96 8.81
CA ALA A 167 -8.26 -10.13 7.37
C ALA A 167 -9.39 -9.24 6.81
N LYS A 168 -10.55 -9.21 7.48
CA LYS A 168 -11.69 -8.37 7.11
C LYS A 168 -11.36 -6.87 7.15
N LEU A 169 -10.65 -6.41 8.19
CA LEU A 169 -10.19 -5.02 8.30
C LEU A 169 -9.24 -4.67 7.15
N PHE A 170 -8.28 -5.56 6.87
CA PHE A 170 -7.34 -5.36 5.77
C PHE A 170 -8.03 -5.27 4.41
N VAL A 171 -8.97 -6.19 4.12
CA VAL A 171 -9.81 -6.15 2.91
C VAL A 171 -10.55 -4.82 2.79
N GLY A 172 -11.20 -4.38 3.86
CA GLY A 172 -11.95 -3.12 3.87
C GLY A 172 -11.07 -1.90 3.54
N ASP A 173 -9.85 -1.86 4.08
CA ASP A 173 -8.89 -0.79 3.81
C ASP A 173 -8.37 -0.80 2.38
N LEU A 174 -8.13 -1.98 1.79
CA LEU A 174 -7.73 -2.11 0.39
C LEU A 174 -8.85 -1.70 -0.56
N GLN A 175 -10.08 -2.18 -0.33
CA GLN A 175 -11.25 -1.87 -1.15
C GLN A 175 -11.57 -0.37 -1.15
N LYS A 176 -11.57 0.24 0.04
CA LYS A 176 -11.82 1.68 0.21
C LYS A 176 -10.88 2.51 -0.67
N ARG A 177 -9.62 2.08 -0.81
CA ARG A 177 -8.58 2.80 -1.54
C ARG A 177 -8.48 2.44 -3.02
N TYR A 178 -8.97 1.26 -3.41
CA TYR A 178 -8.95 0.80 -4.79
C TYR A 178 -9.65 1.76 -5.74
N GLY A 179 -10.75 2.37 -5.29
CA GLY A 179 -11.48 3.37 -6.07
C GLY A 179 -10.77 4.71 -6.30
N TYR A 180 -9.59 4.93 -5.70
CA TYR A 180 -8.76 6.13 -5.94
C TYR A 180 -7.64 5.91 -6.95
N ILE A 181 -7.51 4.71 -7.52
CA ILE A 181 -6.55 4.44 -8.59
C ILE A 181 -7.13 4.99 -9.90
N GLU A 182 -6.35 5.80 -10.62
CA GLU A 182 -6.83 6.66 -11.72
C GLU A 182 -7.54 5.91 -12.86
N ASP A 183 -7.12 4.67 -13.14
CA ASP A 183 -7.61 3.90 -14.30
C ASP A 183 -8.56 2.74 -13.94
N VAL A 184 -9.11 2.70 -12.72
CA VAL A 184 -10.05 1.63 -12.33
C VAL A 184 -11.38 1.75 -13.04
N THR A 185 -11.78 0.73 -13.78
CA THR A 185 -13.09 0.70 -14.46
C THR A 185 -14.21 0.42 -13.46
N PRO A 186 -15.47 0.78 -13.79
CA PRO A 186 -16.62 0.42 -12.96
C PRO A 186 -16.74 -1.09 -12.71
N GLU A 187 -16.41 -1.93 -13.70
CA GLU A 187 -16.46 -3.38 -13.60
C GLU A 187 -15.41 -3.91 -12.62
N GLU A 188 -14.16 -3.43 -12.71
CA GLU A 188 -13.09 -3.78 -11.75
C GLU A 188 -13.45 -3.33 -10.33
N LYS A 189 -14.11 -2.18 -10.19
CA LYS A 189 -14.59 -1.70 -8.90
C LYS A 189 -15.71 -2.56 -8.34
N ILE A 190 -16.61 -3.05 -9.20
CA ILE A 190 -17.67 -3.99 -8.81
C ILE A 190 -17.03 -5.30 -8.35
N GLU A 191 -16.11 -5.87 -9.14
CA GLU A 191 -15.38 -7.08 -8.78
C GLU A 191 -14.67 -6.95 -7.44
N MET A 192 -13.93 -5.86 -7.23
CA MET A 192 -13.28 -5.59 -5.95
C MET A 192 -14.28 -5.56 -4.78
N ASN A 193 -15.44 -4.91 -4.96
CA ASN A 193 -16.45 -4.79 -3.91
C ASN A 193 -17.24 -6.09 -3.65
N THR A 194 -17.45 -6.92 -4.67
CA THR A 194 -18.17 -8.19 -4.51
C THR A 194 -17.39 -9.17 -3.64
N LEU A 195 -16.06 -9.10 -3.62
CA LEU A 195 -15.21 -9.93 -2.75
C LEU A 195 -15.59 -9.86 -1.27
N PHE A 196 -16.11 -8.72 -0.78
CA PHE A 196 -16.54 -8.59 0.62
C PHE A 196 -17.75 -9.48 0.95
N TYR A 197 -18.62 -9.69 -0.04
CA TYR A 197 -19.87 -10.45 0.11
C TYR A 197 -19.68 -11.91 -0.29
N GLU A 198 -18.96 -12.18 -1.38
CA GLU A 198 -18.74 -13.54 -1.90
C GLU A 198 -17.85 -14.38 -0.97
N CYS A 199 -16.99 -13.73 -0.20
CA CYS A 199 -16.03 -14.40 0.68
C CYS A 199 -16.32 -14.14 2.17
N GLU A 200 -17.58 -13.87 2.55
CA GLU A 200 -17.94 -13.59 3.95
C GLU A 200 -17.56 -14.75 4.92
N GLU A 201 -17.50 -15.97 4.40
CA GLU A 201 -17.09 -17.18 5.14
C GLU A 201 -15.58 -17.49 5.02
N ASP A 202 -14.85 -16.82 4.13
CA ASP A 202 -13.43 -17.08 3.86
C ASP A 202 -12.64 -15.78 3.62
N TRP A 203 -12.35 -15.08 4.71
CA TRP A 203 -11.62 -13.81 4.67
C TRP A 203 -10.17 -13.96 4.24
N ASP A 204 -9.56 -15.16 4.32
CA ASP A 204 -8.23 -15.41 3.77
C ASP A 204 -8.24 -15.37 2.23
N LEU A 205 -9.25 -15.99 1.62
CA LEU A 205 -9.43 -15.90 0.17
C LEU A 205 -9.71 -14.46 -0.27
N ALA A 206 -10.57 -13.75 0.46
CA ALA A 206 -10.92 -12.35 0.18
C ALA A 206 -9.68 -11.45 0.16
N ARG A 207 -8.86 -11.49 1.21
CA ARG A 207 -7.66 -10.64 1.33
C ARG A 207 -6.61 -10.96 0.27
N ARG A 208 -6.47 -12.22 -0.14
CA ARG A 208 -5.54 -12.64 -1.21
C ARG A 208 -5.98 -12.06 -2.55
N LYS A 209 -7.24 -12.25 -2.93
CA LYS A 209 -7.78 -11.68 -4.17
C LYS A 209 -7.72 -10.16 -4.18
N CYS A 210 -8.10 -9.50 -3.08
CA CYS A 210 -7.98 -8.04 -2.97
C CYS A 210 -6.52 -7.58 -3.15
N ALA A 211 -5.56 -8.25 -2.49
CA ALA A 211 -4.13 -7.94 -2.66
C ALA A 211 -3.67 -8.13 -4.11
N GLY A 212 -4.06 -9.25 -4.74
CA GLY A 212 -3.75 -9.53 -6.15
C GLY A 212 -4.27 -8.45 -7.09
N LEU A 213 -5.55 -8.06 -6.96
CA LEU A 213 -6.16 -6.99 -7.76
C LEU A 213 -5.44 -5.64 -7.56
N VAL A 214 -5.14 -5.27 -6.32
CA VAL A 214 -4.39 -4.04 -5.99
C VAL A 214 -3.00 -4.06 -6.64
N LEU A 215 -2.27 -5.17 -6.51
CA LEU A 215 -0.92 -5.30 -7.07
C LEU A 215 -0.93 -5.26 -8.61
N THR A 216 -1.91 -5.90 -9.25
CA THR A 216 -2.14 -5.80 -10.70
C THR A 216 -2.37 -4.35 -11.11
N LYS A 217 -3.30 -3.66 -10.44
CA LYS A 217 -3.71 -2.32 -10.83
C LYS A 217 -2.62 -1.27 -10.61
N LEU A 218 -1.77 -1.46 -9.61
CA LEU A 218 -0.64 -0.58 -9.32
C LEU A 218 0.62 -0.95 -10.11
N GLU A 219 0.54 -1.87 -11.07
CA GLU A 219 1.67 -2.26 -11.93
C GLU A 219 2.85 -2.86 -11.15
N TYR A 220 2.58 -3.65 -10.11
CA TYR A 220 3.62 -4.27 -9.27
C TYR A 220 4.67 -5.05 -10.05
N VAL A 221 4.27 -5.68 -11.16
CA VAL A 221 5.19 -6.43 -12.03
C VAL A 221 6.31 -5.56 -12.56
N GLU A 222 6.01 -4.31 -12.93
CA GLU A 222 6.99 -3.38 -13.50
C GLU A 222 7.69 -2.53 -12.43
N LEU A 223 6.91 -2.07 -11.43
CA LEU A 223 7.35 -1.10 -10.42
C LEU A 223 7.82 -1.71 -9.10
N GLY A 224 7.75 -3.04 -8.97
CA GLY A 224 8.15 -3.77 -7.77
C GLY A 224 9.63 -3.62 -7.44
N PRO A 225 10.01 -3.80 -6.15
CA PRO A 225 11.35 -3.55 -5.64
C PRO A 225 12.42 -4.54 -6.12
#